data_AF-A0A0P7XF97-F1
#
_entry.id   AF-A0A0P7XF97-F1
#
_cell.length_a   1.000
_cell.length_b   1.000
_cell.length_c   1.000
_cell.angle_alpha   90.00
_cell.angle_beta   90.00
_cell.angle_gamma   90.00
#
_symmetry.space_group_name_H-M   'P 1'
#
loop_
_entity.id
_entity.type
_entity.pdbx_description
1 polymer ?
#
loop_
_entity_poly.entity_id
_entity_poly.type
_entity_poly.pdbx_seq_one_letter_code
_entity_poly.pdbx_strand_id
1 'polypeptide(L)'
;MAEESVILISDEEEDATANESVLIVEVRDEQRPSTSAATSEVVDEDLSITFSKKAIVMPHARYDCSTNPFSPSEKDTSTPVGNNTAFCEQCFCYVCDKLASECVVWKKPGSCHCNAHKQSAFWKAERDKAILGYLHIFNFEVMEVDTDLRLAEKHLRSFEERLQVEYDIFLKGNQTCLTDIVPCNCYCHTAHPDTSGCKKCKLCHAFVAFY
;
A
#
# COMPACT_ATOMS: atom_id res chain seq x y z
N MET A 1 -22.03 11.62 -11.07
CA MET A 1 -21.75 12.59 -9.98
C MET A 1 -22.09 11.86 -8.69
N ALA A 2 -21.22 11.92 -7.69
CA ALA A 2 -21.27 11.06 -6.50
C ALA A 2 -22.63 11.13 -5.80
N GLU A 3 -23.20 9.96 -5.52
CA GLU A 3 -24.42 9.80 -4.72
C GLU A 3 -24.03 9.95 -3.24
N GLU A 4 -24.49 11.03 -2.62
CA GLU A 4 -24.24 11.35 -1.21
C GLU A 4 -25.36 10.76 -0.37
N SER A 5 -25.12 9.59 0.24
CA SER A 5 -26.04 9.01 1.23
C SER A 5 -25.82 9.71 2.58
N VAL A 6 -26.72 10.61 2.95
CA VAL A 6 -26.67 11.33 4.25
C VAL A 6 -27.35 10.48 5.32
N ILE A 7 -26.58 10.03 6.32
CA ILE A 7 -27.11 9.39 7.52
C ILE A 7 -27.31 10.48 8.57
N LEU A 8 -28.56 10.79 8.90
CA LEU A 8 -28.92 11.72 9.97
C LEU A 8 -29.04 10.92 11.28
N ILE A 9 -28.09 11.08 12.18
CA ILE A 9 -28.16 10.55 13.55
C ILE A 9 -28.46 11.73 14.46
N SER A 10 -29.65 11.74 15.08
CA SER A 10 -30.00 12.74 16.09
C SER A 10 -29.43 12.28 17.42
N ASP A 11 -28.46 13.01 17.95
CA ASP A 11 -27.84 12.76 19.24
C ASP A 11 -28.65 13.46 20.34
N GLU A 12 -29.74 12.81 20.77
CA GLU A 12 -30.49 13.19 21.98
C GLU A 12 -30.49 12.00 22.93
N GLU A 13 -29.54 12.03 23.88
CA GLU A 13 -29.48 11.13 25.04
C GLU A 13 -30.66 11.41 25.97
N GLU A 14 -31.78 10.69 25.80
CA GLU A 14 -32.77 10.52 26.88
C GLU A 14 -33.38 9.11 26.87
N ASP A 15 -33.24 8.48 28.04
CA ASP A 15 -33.51 7.09 28.39
C ASP A 15 -35.03 6.80 28.39
N ALA A 16 -35.57 6.09 27.38
CA ALA A 16 -36.81 5.30 27.50
C ALA A 16 -37.14 4.48 26.23
N THR A 17 -37.06 3.15 26.37
CA THR A 17 -37.83 2.11 25.68
C THR A 17 -38.83 2.55 24.58
N ALA A 18 -38.41 2.53 23.31
CA ALA A 18 -39.29 2.30 22.15
C ALA A 18 -38.46 2.12 20.86
N ASN A 19 -38.38 0.87 20.36
CA ASN A 19 -38.26 0.50 18.94
C ASN A 19 -37.67 1.57 17.98
N GLU A 20 -36.34 1.70 18.01
CA GLU A 20 -35.57 2.50 17.05
C GLU A 20 -35.67 1.89 15.65
N SER A 21 -36.65 2.37 14.86
CA SER A 21 -36.86 1.95 13.48
C SER A 21 -36.07 2.84 12.54
N VAL A 22 -34.98 2.29 11.99
CA VAL A 22 -34.22 2.93 10.90
C VAL A 22 -35.07 2.92 9.63
N LEU A 23 -35.45 4.10 9.14
CA LEU A 23 -36.14 4.27 7.86
C LEU A 23 -35.11 4.46 6.75
N ILE A 24 -34.82 3.38 6.01
CA ILE A 24 -34.05 3.46 4.76
C ILE A 24 -35.04 3.88 3.66
N VAL A 25 -34.95 5.13 3.20
CA VAL A 25 -35.73 5.61 2.05
C VAL A 25 -34.98 5.27 0.77
N GLU A 26 -35.41 4.22 0.08
CA GLU A 26 -34.94 3.93 -1.27
C GLU A 26 -35.53 4.96 -2.26
N VAL A 27 -34.67 5.79 -2.85
CA VAL A 27 -35.06 6.62 -3.99
C VAL A 27 -35.12 5.71 -5.23
N ARG A 28 -36.31 5.56 -5.82
CA ARG A 28 -36.49 4.82 -7.07
C ARG A 28 -35.91 5.60 -8.23
N ASP A 29 -34.80 5.13 -8.79
CA ASP A 29 -34.29 5.60 -10.07
C ASP A 29 -35.04 4.91 -11.23
N GLU A 30 -35.87 5.66 -11.94
CA GLU A 30 -36.48 5.23 -13.19
C GLU A 30 -35.48 5.38 -14.34
N GLN A 31 -34.72 4.31 -14.64
CA GLN A 31 -33.96 4.22 -15.89
C GLN A 31 -34.35 2.98 -16.71
N ARG A 32 -34.78 3.27 -17.95
CA ARG A 32 -35.29 2.34 -18.97
C ARG A 32 -34.33 1.18 -19.27
N PRO A 33 -34.84 -0.04 -19.52
CA PRO A 33 -33.98 -1.16 -19.88
C PRO A 33 -33.53 -1.06 -21.34
N SER A 34 -32.22 -1.00 -21.52
CA SER A 34 -31.52 -1.32 -22.77
C SER A 34 -31.55 -2.83 -22.99
N THR A 35 -32.00 -3.26 -24.15
CA THR A 35 -32.10 -4.67 -24.57
C THR A 35 -30.72 -5.32 -24.71
N SER A 36 -30.48 -6.46 -24.04
CA SER A 36 -29.35 -7.34 -24.35
C SER A 36 -29.77 -8.81 -24.40
N ALA A 37 -29.22 -9.50 -25.40
CA ALA A 37 -29.52 -10.82 -25.95
C ALA A 37 -29.89 -11.94 -24.97
N ALA A 38 -30.92 -12.70 -25.36
CA ALA A 38 -31.41 -13.90 -24.70
C ALA A 38 -30.41 -15.06 -24.79
N THR A 39 -29.99 -15.56 -23.64
CA THR A 39 -29.39 -16.89 -23.47
C THR A 39 -30.53 -17.92 -23.43
N SER A 40 -30.47 -18.91 -24.31
CA SER A 40 -31.49 -19.97 -24.46
C SER A 40 -31.38 -21.00 -23.33
N GLU A 41 -31.92 -20.69 -22.17
CA GLU A 41 -32.20 -21.68 -21.12
C GLU A 41 -33.61 -22.24 -21.34
N VAL A 42 -33.76 -23.57 -21.23
CA VAL A 42 -35.04 -24.25 -21.45
C VAL A 42 -35.92 -23.98 -20.22
N VAL A 43 -36.85 -23.04 -20.35
CA VAL A 43 -37.79 -22.67 -19.28
C VAL A 43 -39.05 -23.52 -19.45
N ASP A 44 -39.52 -24.17 -18.37
CA ASP A 44 -40.80 -24.90 -18.36
C ASP A 44 -41.95 -24.00 -18.83
N GLU A 45 -42.93 -24.58 -19.54
CA GLU A 45 -44.02 -23.86 -20.23
C GLU A 45 -44.90 -23.01 -19.27
N ASP A 46 -44.85 -23.28 -17.96
CA ASP A 46 -45.56 -22.56 -16.90
C ASP A 46 -44.72 -21.50 -16.16
N LEU A 47 -43.43 -21.35 -16.48
CA LEU A 47 -42.52 -20.39 -15.82
C LEU A 47 -42.15 -19.26 -16.79
N SER A 48 -42.44 -18.01 -16.41
CA SER A 48 -42.04 -16.84 -17.19
C SER A 48 -41.19 -15.87 -16.37
N ILE A 49 -40.04 -15.47 -16.93
CA ILE A 49 -39.18 -14.44 -16.33
C ILE A 49 -39.80 -13.08 -16.68
N THR A 50 -40.52 -12.50 -15.73
CA THR A 50 -41.22 -11.20 -15.92
C THR A 50 -40.31 -9.99 -15.76
N PHE A 51 -39.15 -10.16 -15.13
CA PHE A 51 -38.14 -9.11 -14.97
C PHE A 51 -36.76 -9.75 -14.75
N SER A 52 -35.74 -9.20 -15.39
CA SER A 52 -34.34 -9.51 -15.05
C SER A 52 -33.55 -8.21 -14.98
N LYS A 53 -32.72 -8.08 -13.94
CA LYS A 53 -31.77 -6.99 -13.77
C LYS A 53 -30.40 -7.59 -13.56
N LYS A 54 -29.40 -7.03 -14.23
CA LYS A 54 -28.01 -7.42 -14.00
C LYS A 54 -27.63 -7.07 -12.56
N ALA A 55 -27.10 -8.04 -11.82
CA ALA A 55 -26.60 -7.81 -10.47
C ALA A 55 -25.45 -6.79 -10.49
N ILE A 56 -25.40 -5.95 -9.46
CA ILE A 56 -24.27 -5.07 -9.21
C ILE A 56 -23.10 -5.95 -8.79
N VAL A 57 -21.97 -5.85 -9.49
CA VAL A 57 -20.75 -6.57 -9.13
C VAL A 57 -20.11 -5.82 -7.96
N MET A 58 -20.05 -6.47 -6.80
CA MET A 58 -19.40 -5.92 -5.61
C MET A 58 -17.87 -6.09 -5.66
N PRO A 59 -17.11 -5.29 -4.90
CA PRO A 59 -15.67 -5.51 -4.73
C PRO A 59 -15.37 -6.94 -4.30
N HIS A 60 -14.44 -7.60 -5.00
CA HIS A 60 -14.06 -8.99 -4.73
C HIS A 60 -12.57 -9.21 -4.97
N ALA A 61 -12.01 -10.21 -4.31
CA ALA A 61 -10.61 -10.54 -4.53
C ALA A 61 -10.45 -11.02 -5.97
N ARG A 62 -9.34 -10.66 -6.62
CA ARG A 62 -9.09 -11.04 -8.02
C ARG A 62 -9.32 -12.52 -8.33
N TYR A 63 -8.94 -13.42 -7.43
CA TYR A 63 -9.10 -14.87 -7.65
C TYR A 63 -10.57 -15.34 -7.65
N ASP A 64 -11.50 -14.52 -7.15
CA ASP A 64 -12.95 -14.77 -7.15
C ASP A 64 -13.67 -14.09 -8.33
N CYS A 65 -12.94 -13.48 -9.28
CA CYS A 65 -13.54 -12.75 -10.41
C CYS A 65 -14.23 -13.69 -11.41
N SER A 66 -15.53 -13.50 -11.63
CA SER A 66 -16.30 -14.26 -12.61
C SER A 66 -16.02 -13.86 -14.07
N THR A 67 -15.64 -12.59 -14.30
CA THR A 67 -15.34 -12.08 -15.65
C THR A 67 -13.94 -12.47 -16.14
N ASN A 68 -12.97 -12.57 -15.22
CA ASN A 68 -11.57 -12.84 -15.54
C ASN A 68 -11.13 -14.14 -14.85
N PRO A 69 -11.11 -15.28 -15.57
CA PRO A 69 -10.70 -16.56 -15.01
C PRO A 69 -9.36 -16.48 -14.29
N PHE A 70 -9.23 -17.24 -13.20
CA PHE A 70 -8.05 -17.28 -12.37
C PHE A 70 -7.34 -18.63 -12.50
N SER A 71 -6.01 -18.60 -12.58
CA SER A 71 -5.13 -19.77 -12.60
C SER A 71 -4.42 -19.89 -11.25
N PRO A 72 -4.79 -20.84 -10.37
CA PRO A 72 -4.15 -21.00 -9.07
C PRO A 72 -2.66 -21.32 -9.18
N SER A 73 -1.87 -20.76 -8.26
CA SER A 73 -0.42 -20.96 -8.19
C SER A 73 0.07 -20.69 -6.77
N GLU A 74 0.99 -21.51 -6.27
CA GLU A 74 1.35 -21.47 -4.85
C GLU A 74 2.23 -20.27 -4.48
N LYS A 75 3.38 -20.11 -5.13
CA LYS A 75 4.41 -19.14 -4.75
C LYS A 75 5.05 -18.40 -5.93
N ASP A 76 4.38 -18.40 -7.07
CA ASP A 76 4.89 -17.78 -8.29
C ASP A 76 4.78 -16.26 -8.20
N THR A 77 5.89 -15.61 -7.83
CA THR A 77 6.00 -14.14 -7.77
C THR A 77 6.75 -13.55 -8.95
N SER A 78 7.48 -14.38 -9.71
CA SER A 78 8.37 -13.93 -10.79
C SER A 78 7.61 -13.42 -12.00
N THR A 79 6.52 -14.08 -12.38
CA THR A 79 5.70 -13.71 -13.55
C THR A 79 4.23 -14.04 -13.31
N PRO A 80 3.31 -13.29 -13.93
CA PRO A 80 1.90 -13.66 -13.92
C PRO A 80 1.66 -15.06 -14.47
N VAL A 81 0.81 -15.84 -13.80
CA VAL A 81 0.41 -17.18 -14.23
C VAL A 81 -0.85 -17.08 -15.08
N GLY A 82 -0.81 -17.60 -16.31
CA GLY A 82 -1.95 -17.57 -17.23
C GLY A 82 -2.47 -16.14 -17.46
N ASN A 83 -3.77 -15.92 -17.20
CA ASN A 83 -4.42 -14.62 -17.36
C ASN A 83 -4.63 -13.87 -16.04
N ASN A 84 -3.86 -14.19 -15.00
CA ASN A 84 -4.02 -13.61 -13.67
C ASN A 84 -3.83 -12.08 -13.66
N THR A 85 -3.10 -11.51 -14.62
CA THR A 85 -2.97 -10.05 -14.76
C THR A 85 -4.26 -9.31 -15.08
N ALA A 86 -5.20 -9.94 -15.80
CA ALA A 86 -6.43 -9.29 -16.24
C ALA A 86 -7.41 -9.17 -15.08
N PHE A 87 -7.99 -8.00 -14.84
CA PHE A 87 -8.93 -7.77 -13.73
C PHE A 87 -10.10 -6.89 -14.21
N CYS A 88 -11.23 -6.94 -13.50
CA CYS A 88 -12.32 -5.98 -13.69
C CYS A 88 -12.17 -4.82 -12.69
N GLU A 89 -12.98 -3.77 -12.85
CA GLU A 89 -12.93 -2.55 -12.03
C GLU A 89 -13.20 -2.79 -10.54
N GLN A 90 -13.85 -3.91 -10.20
CA GLN A 90 -14.20 -4.29 -8.83
C GLN A 90 -13.23 -5.30 -8.22
N CYS A 91 -12.23 -5.76 -8.96
CA CYS A 91 -11.21 -6.64 -8.40
C CYS A 91 -10.30 -5.86 -7.45
N PHE A 92 -10.03 -6.42 -6.28
CA PHE A 92 -8.96 -5.96 -5.39
C PHE A 92 -7.79 -6.95 -5.33
N CYS A 93 -6.62 -6.42 -5.02
CA CYS A 93 -5.41 -7.17 -4.74
C CYS A 93 -5.51 -7.81 -3.35
N TYR A 94 -5.46 -9.13 -3.30
CA TYR A 94 -5.56 -9.90 -2.04
C TYR A 94 -4.52 -9.48 -0.99
N VAL A 95 -3.28 -9.19 -1.42
CA VAL A 95 -2.17 -8.83 -0.52
C VAL A 95 -2.28 -7.39 -0.02
N CYS A 96 -2.65 -6.45 -0.90
CA CYS A 96 -2.66 -5.02 -0.57
C CYS A 96 -3.97 -4.50 0.02
N ASP A 97 -5.06 -5.25 -0.12
CA ASP A 97 -6.42 -4.85 0.27
C ASP A 97 -6.87 -3.52 -0.41
N LYS A 98 -6.46 -3.35 -1.67
CA LYS A 98 -6.77 -2.18 -2.52
C LYS A 98 -7.17 -2.65 -3.91
N LEU A 99 -7.82 -1.79 -4.70
CA LEU A 99 -8.17 -2.11 -6.08
C LEU A 99 -6.96 -2.64 -6.86
N ALA A 100 -7.17 -3.62 -7.73
CA ALA A 100 -6.11 -4.24 -8.52
C ALA A 100 -5.38 -3.19 -9.39
N SER A 101 -6.10 -2.17 -9.86
CA SER A 101 -5.56 -1.01 -10.57
C SER A 101 -4.61 -0.14 -9.74
N GLU A 102 -4.76 -0.13 -8.41
CA GLU A 102 -3.94 0.65 -7.47
C GLU A 102 -2.74 -0.15 -6.93
N CYS A 103 -2.66 -1.44 -7.24
CA CYS A 103 -1.55 -2.27 -6.81
C CYS A 103 -0.30 -1.99 -7.65
N VAL A 104 0.64 -1.24 -7.06
CA VAL A 104 1.91 -0.84 -7.70
C VAL A 104 2.74 -2.05 -8.18
N VAL A 105 2.63 -3.17 -7.49
CA VAL A 105 3.38 -4.40 -7.81
C VAL A 105 2.53 -5.47 -8.50
N TRP A 106 1.34 -5.12 -8.99
CA TRP A 106 0.37 -6.07 -9.55
C TRP A 106 0.98 -7.10 -10.51
N LYS A 107 1.75 -6.62 -11.49
CA LYS A 107 2.42 -7.42 -12.52
C LYS A 107 3.95 -7.28 -12.48
N LYS A 108 4.50 -6.76 -11.39
CA LYS A 108 5.94 -6.49 -11.27
C LYS A 108 6.71 -7.80 -11.16
N PRO A 109 7.68 -8.10 -12.05
CA PRO A 109 8.44 -9.33 -11.97
C PRO A 109 9.20 -9.46 -10.64
N GLY A 110 9.15 -10.65 -10.04
CA GLY A 110 9.75 -10.97 -8.75
C GLY A 110 8.88 -10.64 -7.54
N SER A 111 7.79 -9.89 -7.72
CA SER A 111 6.87 -9.50 -6.65
C SER A 111 5.43 -9.35 -7.14
N CYS A 112 5.01 -10.11 -8.17
CA CYS A 112 3.70 -9.88 -8.79
C CYS A 112 2.57 -10.36 -7.88
N HIS A 113 1.64 -9.47 -7.54
CA HIS A 113 0.50 -9.82 -6.67
C HIS A 113 -0.70 -10.39 -7.43
N CYS A 114 -0.71 -10.34 -8.77
CA CYS A 114 -1.82 -10.84 -9.57
C CYS A 114 -2.10 -12.34 -9.36
N ASN A 115 -1.09 -13.10 -8.92
CA ASN A 115 -1.19 -14.53 -8.65
C ASN A 115 -1.69 -14.86 -7.24
N ALA A 116 -1.92 -13.85 -6.40
CA ALA A 116 -2.22 -14.05 -4.99
C ALA A 116 -3.65 -14.56 -4.75
N HIS A 117 -3.79 -15.57 -3.90
CA HIS A 117 -5.09 -16.13 -3.51
C HIS A 117 -5.09 -16.74 -2.10
N LYS A 118 -6.29 -16.85 -1.51
CA LYS A 118 -6.47 -17.24 -0.09
C LYS A 118 -6.12 -18.69 0.25
N GLN A 119 -6.11 -19.58 -0.74
CA GLN A 119 -5.84 -21.01 -0.53
C GLN A 119 -4.34 -21.32 -0.41
N SER A 120 -3.47 -20.41 -0.86
CA SER A 120 -2.02 -20.55 -0.70
C SER A 120 -1.57 -20.04 0.66
N ALA A 121 -0.86 -20.88 1.41
CA ALA A 121 -0.24 -20.49 2.68
C ALA A 121 0.81 -19.38 2.49
N PHE A 122 1.52 -19.39 1.35
CA PHE A 122 2.49 -18.36 1.02
C PHE A 122 1.82 -16.99 0.86
N TRP A 123 0.74 -16.92 0.07
CA TRP A 123 0.03 -15.66 -0.15
C TRP A 123 -0.68 -15.15 1.10
N LYS A 124 -1.17 -16.06 1.96
CA LYS A 124 -1.71 -15.69 3.27
C LYS A 124 -0.63 -15.04 4.15
N ALA A 125 0.56 -15.63 4.22
CA ALA A 125 1.68 -15.07 4.98
C ALA A 125 2.13 -13.69 4.43
N GLU A 126 2.18 -13.52 3.11
CA GLU A 126 2.51 -12.21 2.52
C GLU A 126 1.43 -11.15 2.81
N ARG A 127 0.14 -11.53 2.81
CA ARG A 127 -0.94 -10.64 3.22
C ARG A 127 -0.84 -10.27 4.70
N ASP A 128 -0.62 -11.25 5.58
CA ASP A 128 -0.49 -11.02 7.02
C ASP A 128 0.70 -10.10 7.31
N LYS A 129 1.83 -10.30 6.63
CA LYS A 129 2.99 -9.40 6.68
C LYS A 129 2.64 -7.98 6.22
N ALA A 130 1.88 -7.84 5.14
CA ALA A 130 1.44 -6.54 4.64
C ALA A 130 0.52 -5.81 5.64
N ILE A 131 -0.37 -6.55 6.33
CA ILE A 131 -1.28 -6.00 7.35
C ILE A 131 -0.53 -5.61 8.62
N LEU A 132 0.40 -6.45 9.07
CA LEU A 132 1.21 -6.22 10.28
C LEU A 132 2.22 -5.09 10.08
N GLY A 133 2.66 -4.83 8.85
CA GLY A 133 3.63 -3.77 8.56
C GLY A 133 4.94 -4.00 9.32
N TYR A 134 5.41 -3.03 10.09
CA TYR A 134 6.64 -3.20 10.89
C TYR A 134 6.48 -4.21 12.02
N LEU A 135 5.26 -4.43 12.51
CA LEU A 135 5.01 -5.34 13.64
C LEU A 135 5.28 -6.81 13.29
N HIS A 136 5.38 -7.16 12.00
CA HIS A 136 5.67 -8.53 11.57
C HIS A 136 6.99 -9.07 12.15
N ILE A 137 7.95 -8.20 12.49
CA ILE A 137 9.25 -8.61 13.06
C ILE A 137 9.12 -9.24 14.46
N PHE A 138 8.00 -8.97 15.14
CA PHE A 138 7.71 -9.46 16.48
C PHE A 138 6.82 -10.71 16.50
N ASN A 139 6.45 -11.24 15.32
CA ASN A 139 5.61 -12.43 15.16
C ASN A 139 4.22 -12.32 15.84
N PHE A 140 3.63 -11.13 15.89
CA PHE A 140 2.24 -10.97 16.30
C PHE A 140 1.28 -11.61 15.30
N GLU A 141 0.17 -12.16 15.79
CA GLU A 141 -0.96 -12.50 14.94
C GLU A 141 -1.74 -11.23 14.57
N VAL A 142 -2.36 -11.22 13.38
CA VAL A 142 -3.14 -10.06 12.90
C VAL A 142 -4.25 -9.66 13.89
N MET A 143 -4.84 -10.63 14.59
CA MET A 143 -5.92 -10.39 15.55
C MET A 143 -5.43 -9.79 16.88
N GLU A 144 -4.14 -9.90 17.18
CA GLU A 144 -3.55 -9.34 18.41
C GLU A 144 -3.27 -7.84 18.28
N VAL A 145 -3.20 -7.32 17.05
CA VAL A 145 -2.82 -5.93 16.79
C VAL A 145 -3.97 -4.97 17.11
N ASP A 146 -3.85 -4.31 18.25
CA ASP A 146 -4.73 -3.25 18.71
C ASP A 146 -4.16 -1.84 18.43
N THR A 147 -4.87 -0.82 18.89
CA THR A 147 -4.48 0.59 18.75
C THR A 147 -3.14 0.89 19.43
N ASP A 148 -2.86 0.25 20.56
CA ASP A 148 -1.63 0.49 21.33
C ASP A 148 -0.42 -0.09 20.61
N LEU A 149 -0.55 -1.29 20.03
CA LEU A 149 0.47 -1.89 19.17
C LEU A 149 0.68 -1.08 17.89
N ARG A 150 -0.38 -0.55 17.28
CA ARG A 150 -0.25 0.38 16.13
C ARG A 150 0.46 1.68 16.51
N LEU A 151 0.20 2.21 17.70
CA LEU A 151 0.88 3.39 18.21
C LEU A 151 2.37 3.08 18.49
N ALA A 152 2.67 1.92 19.08
CA ALA A 152 4.03 1.45 19.30
C ALA A 152 4.79 1.29 17.96
N GLU A 153 4.16 0.73 16.93
CA GLU A 153 4.72 0.65 15.56
C GLU A 153 5.16 2.03 15.06
N LYS A 154 4.28 3.04 15.20
CA LYS A 154 4.55 4.42 14.77
C LYS A 154 5.73 5.02 15.52
N HIS A 155 5.83 4.79 16.83
CA HIS A 155 6.95 5.26 17.64
C HIS A 155 8.26 4.57 17.25
N LEU A 156 8.23 3.26 17.03
CA LEU A 156 9.40 2.49 16.61
C LEU A 156 9.95 3.01 15.27
N ARG A 157 9.08 3.22 14.29
CA ARG A 157 9.45 3.77 12.98
C ARG A 157 10.07 5.17 13.10
N SER A 158 9.47 6.05 13.90
CA SER A 158 10.01 7.39 14.14
C SER A 158 11.36 7.37 14.88
N PHE A 159 11.56 6.40 15.76
CA PHE A 159 12.86 6.19 16.41
C PHE A 159 13.91 5.73 15.41
N GLU A 160 13.58 4.74 14.57
CA GLU A 160 14.48 4.22 13.53
C GLU A 160 14.89 5.31 12.53
N GLU A 161 13.95 6.13 12.06
CA GLU A 161 14.24 7.26 11.19
C GLU A 161 15.21 8.26 11.82
N ARG A 162 15.02 8.59 13.11
CA ARG A 162 15.94 9.47 13.84
C ARG A 162 17.31 8.84 14.04
N LEU A 163 17.35 7.56 14.41
CA LEU A 163 18.59 6.82 14.59
C LEU A 163 19.39 6.73 13.29
N GLN A 164 18.73 6.51 12.16
CA GLN A 164 19.36 6.48 10.85
C GLN A 164 20.01 7.83 10.52
N VAL A 165 19.34 8.95 10.80
CA VAL A 165 19.91 10.29 10.59
C VAL A 165 21.18 10.51 11.42
N GLU A 166 21.14 10.17 12.72
CA GLU A 166 22.30 10.28 13.60
C GLU A 166 23.44 9.35 13.16
N TYR A 167 23.12 8.14 12.71
CA TYR A 167 24.10 7.18 12.21
C TYR A 167 24.74 7.65 10.90
N ASP A 168 23.97 8.27 10.00
CA ASP A 168 24.50 8.87 8.77
C ASP A 168 25.41 10.06 9.07
N ILE A 169 25.09 10.87 10.09
CA ILE A 169 25.97 11.95 10.58
C ILE A 169 27.27 11.36 11.10
N PHE A 170 27.19 10.32 11.94
CA PHE A 170 28.36 9.61 12.46
C PHE A 170 29.23 9.04 11.33
N LEU A 171 28.64 8.37 10.34
CA LEU A 171 29.38 7.80 9.20
C LEU A 171 30.05 8.85 8.29
N LYS A 172 29.49 10.05 8.20
CA LYS A 172 30.15 11.18 7.51
C LYS A 172 31.40 11.66 8.24
N GLY A 173 31.48 11.39 9.55
CA GLY A 173 32.55 11.85 10.44
C GLY A 173 32.57 13.36 10.59
N ASN A 174 33.39 13.84 11.52
CA ASN A 174 33.73 15.25 11.57
C ASN A 174 34.80 15.54 10.53
N GLN A 175 34.48 16.36 9.54
CA GLN A 175 35.43 16.82 8.54
C GLN A 175 36.17 18.03 9.10
N THR A 176 37.47 17.90 9.30
CA THR A 176 38.31 19.04 9.69
C THR A 176 39.42 19.19 8.67
N CYS A 177 39.67 20.43 8.27
CA CYS A 177 40.83 20.74 7.45
C CYS A 177 42.04 20.89 8.38
N LEU A 178 43.20 20.35 8.02
CA LEU A 178 44.40 20.51 8.88
C LEU A 178 44.76 22.00 9.06
N THR A 179 44.36 22.87 8.13
CA THR A 179 44.53 24.32 8.26
C THR A 179 43.68 24.98 9.33
N ASP A 180 42.59 24.34 9.77
CA ASP A 180 41.77 24.84 10.88
C ASP A 180 42.49 24.68 12.22
N ILE A 181 43.51 23.80 12.27
CA ILE A 181 44.32 23.50 13.45
C ILE A 181 45.72 24.13 13.33
N VAL A 182 46.33 24.07 12.14
CA VAL A 182 47.69 24.58 11.89
C VAL A 182 47.73 25.40 10.60
N PRO A 183 48.04 26.71 10.65
CA PRO A 183 48.12 27.56 9.46
C PRO A 183 49.07 27.03 8.39
N CYS A 184 48.66 27.08 7.12
CA CYS A 184 49.49 26.66 5.99
C CYS A 184 50.51 27.76 5.62
N ASN A 185 51.78 27.56 6.01
CA ASN A 185 52.85 28.54 5.77
C ASN A 185 53.61 28.31 4.45
N CYS A 186 52.91 27.94 3.38
CA CYS A 186 53.54 27.70 2.09
C CYS A 186 53.70 29.00 1.28
N TYR A 187 54.80 29.12 0.52
CA TYR A 187 55.03 30.24 -0.42
C TYR A 187 53.92 30.36 -1.51
N CYS A 188 53.08 29.33 -1.69
CA CYS A 188 51.90 29.39 -2.55
C CYS A 188 50.96 30.57 -2.13
N HIS A 189 50.82 30.82 -0.82
CA HIS A 189 49.93 31.88 -0.29
C HIS A 189 50.53 33.29 -0.36
N THR A 190 51.85 33.44 -0.44
CA THR A 190 52.48 34.76 -0.61
C THR A 190 52.31 35.30 -2.03
N ALA A 191 52.19 34.41 -3.02
CA ALA A 191 51.92 34.79 -4.41
C ALA A 191 50.41 34.84 -4.73
N HIS A 192 49.63 33.92 -4.15
CA HIS A 192 48.20 33.77 -4.42
C HIS A 192 47.47 33.31 -3.15
N PRO A 193 46.95 34.22 -2.32
CA PRO A 193 46.35 33.91 -1.02
C PRO A 193 45.24 32.86 -1.09
N ASP A 194 44.45 32.89 -2.16
CA ASP A 194 43.24 32.08 -2.33
C ASP A 194 43.45 30.75 -3.08
N THR A 195 44.69 30.34 -3.37
CA THR A 195 44.94 29.14 -4.20
C THR A 195 45.82 28.08 -3.54
N SER A 196 45.31 26.85 -3.50
CA SER A 196 46.04 25.66 -3.03
C SER A 196 46.96 25.10 -4.12
N GLY A 197 47.98 25.88 -4.51
CA GLY A 197 48.74 25.63 -5.74
C GLY A 197 49.78 24.51 -5.70
N CYS A 198 50.29 24.11 -4.53
CA CYS A 198 51.37 23.12 -4.41
C CYS A 198 50.92 21.81 -3.73
N LYS A 199 51.68 20.72 -3.93
CA LYS A 199 51.37 19.39 -3.35
C LYS A 199 51.23 19.43 -1.82
N LYS A 200 52.02 20.25 -1.14
CA LYS A 200 51.95 20.45 0.32
C LYS A 200 50.69 21.23 0.72
N CYS A 201 50.33 22.29 0.00
CA CYS A 201 49.08 23.03 0.20
C CYS A 201 47.87 22.07 0.01
N LYS A 202 47.88 21.19 -1.01
CA LYS A 202 46.81 20.22 -1.24
C LYS A 202 46.60 19.22 -0.10
N LEU A 203 47.67 18.78 0.56
CA LEU A 203 47.57 17.86 1.71
C LEU A 203 47.09 18.58 2.97
N CYS A 204 47.58 19.79 3.24
CA CYS A 204 47.15 20.59 4.40
C CYS A 204 45.69 21.06 4.26
N HIS A 205 45.21 21.31 3.04
CA HIS A 205 43.85 21.74 2.75
C HIS A 205 42.88 20.59 2.44
N ALA A 206 43.33 19.34 2.58
CA ALA A 206 42.46 18.18 2.43
C ALA A 206 41.63 18.00 3.71
N PHE A 207 40.33 17.78 3.56
CA PHE A 207 39.46 17.40 4.67
C PHE A 207 39.76 15.96 5.07
N VAL A 208 40.03 15.76 6.36
CA VAL A 208 40.17 14.42 6.96
C VAL A 208 38.92 14.16 7.79
N ALA A 209 38.31 13.00 7.59
CA ALA A 209 37.20 12.54 8.41
C ALA A 209 37.74 11.89 9.68
N PHE A 210 37.28 12.37 10.83
CA PHE A 210 37.50 11.75 12.13
C PHE A 210 36.21 11.07 12.60
N TYR A 211 36.36 9.87 13.17
CA TYR A 211 35.28 9.05 13.72
C TYR A 211 35.39 8.99 15.24
#